data_AF-A0A497D5I4-F1
#
_entry.id   AF-A0A497D5I4-F1
#
_cell.length_a   1.000
_cell.length_b   1.000
_cell.length_c   1.000
_cell.angle_alpha   90.00
_cell.angle_beta   90.00
_cell.angle_gamma   90.00
#
_symmetry.space_group_name_H-M   'P 1'
#
loop_
_entity.id
_entity.type
_entity.pdbx_description
1 polymer ?
#
loop_
_entity_poly.entity_id
_entity_poly.type
_entity_poly.pdbx_seq_one_letter_code
_entity_poly.pdbx_strand_id
1 'polypeptide(L)'
;MRNLLFIGVFVLHVFLLQGQDTLTVVQYNLLNYGNYTSYCTTANNNINDKDNYLKTIINYLRPDIFSVNEISKSESIHQHLLDQVLNTNGVTYYRKAEFLSEAYSYLVNMLYYNKDKLAMHSHYIAQSYIRDIDVYKLYYRSDDLPQGDTAFIICVVAHLKASSGSDNENKRKIMAENTMNYLNDLNDEDNYLMMGDFNVYSNNEDAYQQFLFYSNPDLRFNDPVDQYGNWHNNSYYSPYHTQSTHSTSNGCASTGGMDDRFDFILISNSIMNGTKEVSYVSESYRAVGQDGQHFNKAVNDSPTNTSVPPDVLNALAYNSDHLPVLMKLAVDKTLGTREFSGLFEDVRLVNPAGSYLDIRLWGKEQSVMELSIYNVLGEPVMNESIHLNRGENHIVRSIQNLKPGMYFVRISDKNSNMLVRKLLKY
;
A
#
# COMPACT_ATOMS: atom_id res chain seq x y z
N MET A 1 -3.68 -40.17 -52.98
CA MET A 1 -4.15 -39.57 -51.71
C MET A 1 -3.06 -38.63 -51.23
N ARG A 2 -3.34 -37.32 -51.14
CA ARG A 2 -2.37 -36.26 -50.78
C ARG A 2 -2.20 -36.26 -49.26
N ASN A 3 -0.98 -36.51 -48.77
CA ASN A 3 -0.63 -36.30 -47.37
C ASN A 3 -0.37 -34.80 -47.16
N LEU A 4 -1.28 -34.12 -46.46
CA LEU A 4 -1.05 -32.78 -45.94
C LEU A 4 -0.22 -32.89 -44.66
N LEU A 5 0.99 -32.33 -44.67
CA LEU A 5 1.82 -32.12 -43.48
C LEU A 5 1.32 -30.84 -42.79
N PHE A 6 0.71 -30.98 -41.61
CA PHE A 6 0.40 -29.85 -40.74
C PHE A 6 1.68 -29.44 -39.99
N ILE A 7 2.23 -28.27 -40.31
CA ILE A 7 3.29 -27.63 -39.51
C ILE A 7 2.59 -26.79 -38.44
N GLY A 8 2.61 -27.25 -37.20
CA GLY A 8 2.15 -26.47 -36.04
C GLY A 8 3.21 -25.44 -35.65
N VAL A 9 2.89 -24.16 -35.78
CA VAL A 9 3.71 -23.06 -35.26
C VAL A 9 3.45 -22.93 -33.77
N PHE A 10 4.44 -23.32 -32.95
CA PHE A 10 4.42 -23.12 -31.50
C PHE A 10 4.92 -21.70 -31.20
N VAL A 11 4.02 -20.76 -30.95
CA VAL A 11 4.37 -19.40 -30.51
C VAL A 11 4.68 -19.45 -29.02
N LEU A 12 5.97 -19.55 -28.67
CA LEU A 12 6.45 -19.37 -27.30
C LEU A 12 6.21 -17.92 -26.88
N HIS A 13 5.19 -17.70 -26.06
CA HIS A 13 5.00 -16.42 -25.36
C HIS A 13 6.04 -16.34 -24.25
N VAL A 14 7.06 -15.50 -24.47
CA VAL A 14 8.02 -15.13 -23.42
C VAL A 14 7.30 -14.17 -22.49
N PHE A 15 6.76 -14.66 -21.38
CA PHE A 15 6.35 -13.80 -20.28
C PHE A 15 7.63 -13.17 -19.70
N LEU A 16 7.81 -11.87 -19.95
CA LEU A 16 8.70 -11.05 -19.14
C LEU A 16 8.04 -10.98 -17.76
N LEU A 17 8.55 -11.77 -16.80
CA LEU A 17 8.25 -11.56 -15.39
C LEU A 17 8.88 -10.21 -15.02
N GLN A 18 8.08 -9.14 -15.05
CA GLN A 18 8.45 -7.93 -14.35
C GLN A 18 8.22 -8.19 -12.85
N GLY A 19 9.19 -7.80 -12.03
CA GLY A 19 9.06 -7.87 -10.58
C GLY A 19 8.09 -6.77 -10.14
N GLN A 20 6.79 -7.06 -10.18
CA GLN A 20 5.76 -6.16 -9.67
C GLN A 20 5.83 -6.18 -8.15
N ASP A 21 6.16 -5.06 -7.52
CA ASP A 21 6.01 -4.93 -6.07
C ASP A 21 4.54 -4.70 -5.72
N THR A 22 4.17 -5.03 -4.48
CA THR A 22 2.84 -4.79 -3.95
C THR A 22 2.91 -3.85 -2.76
N LEU A 23 2.04 -2.84 -2.72
CA LEU A 23 1.83 -1.99 -1.56
C LEU A 23 0.59 -2.46 -0.80
N THR A 24 0.76 -2.74 0.49
CA THR A 24 -0.38 -2.99 1.39
C THR A 24 -0.90 -1.66 1.94
N VAL A 25 -2.16 -1.34 1.65
CA VAL A 25 -2.82 -0.12 2.10
C VAL A 25 -3.82 -0.46 3.20
N VAL A 26 -3.74 0.22 4.34
CA VAL A 26 -4.65 0.02 5.48
C VAL A 26 -5.21 1.37 5.94
N GLN A 27 -6.53 1.42 6.10
CA GLN A 27 -7.23 2.51 6.77
C GLN A 27 -7.84 2.00 8.08
N TYR A 28 -7.75 2.79 9.16
CA TYR A 28 -8.33 2.39 10.45
C TYR A 28 -8.79 3.57 11.32
N ASN A 29 -10.08 3.62 11.69
CA ASN A 29 -10.54 4.46 12.80
C ASN A 29 -10.06 3.87 14.15
N LEU A 30 -9.29 4.65 14.91
CA LEU A 30 -8.63 4.18 16.13
C LEU A 30 -9.43 4.41 17.42
N LEU A 31 -10.65 4.95 17.38
CA LEU A 31 -11.46 5.28 18.57
C LEU A 31 -10.68 6.10 19.62
N ASN A 32 -10.72 7.43 19.48
CA ASN A 32 -10.12 8.36 20.45
C ASN A 32 -8.67 8.03 20.88
N TYR A 33 -7.79 7.62 19.97
CA TYR A 33 -6.42 7.25 20.33
C TYR A 33 -5.64 8.44 20.88
N GLY A 34 -5.24 8.34 22.16
CA GLY A 34 -4.58 9.40 22.91
C GLY A 34 -5.45 10.62 23.23
N ASN A 35 -6.76 10.56 22.94
CA ASN A 35 -7.72 11.59 23.32
C ASN A 35 -8.61 11.07 24.46
N TYR A 36 -8.71 11.84 25.55
CA TYR A 36 -9.54 11.48 26.68
C TYR A 36 -10.64 12.52 26.89
N THR A 37 -11.87 12.05 27.04
CA THR A 37 -13.07 12.84 27.32
C THR A 37 -13.63 12.49 28.70
N SER A 38 -14.78 13.05 29.09
CA SER A 38 -15.45 12.71 30.35
C SER A 38 -15.97 11.27 30.40
N TYR A 39 -16.17 10.63 29.25
CA TYR A 39 -16.71 9.27 29.13
C TYR A 39 -15.70 8.29 28.53
N CYS A 40 -14.82 8.76 27.65
CA CYS A 40 -13.71 7.99 27.10
C CYS A 40 -12.42 8.32 27.87
N THR A 41 -12.12 7.53 28.89
CA THR A 41 -11.07 7.80 29.88
C THR A 41 -9.93 6.78 29.78
N THR A 42 -8.86 6.98 30.54
CA THR A 42 -7.78 5.99 30.68
C THR A 42 -8.24 4.65 31.27
N ALA A 43 -9.42 4.58 31.88
CA ALA A 43 -9.96 3.33 32.44
C ALA A 43 -10.63 2.44 31.38
N ASN A 44 -11.10 3.01 30.26
CA ASN A 44 -11.83 2.27 29.23
C ASN A 44 -11.30 2.48 27.79
N ASN A 45 -10.30 3.35 27.61
CA ASN A 45 -9.62 3.58 26.33
C ASN A 45 -8.13 3.92 26.54
N ASN A 46 -7.44 3.17 27.40
CA ASN A 46 -6.05 3.43 27.76
C ASN A 46 -5.11 3.35 26.54
N ILE A 47 -4.31 4.39 26.31
CA ILE A 47 -3.37 4.40 25.18
C ILE A 47 -2.34 3.27 25.24
N ASN A 48 -1.85 2.87 26.42
CA ASN A 48 -0.86 1.80 26.53
C ASN A 48 -1.45 0.43 26.17
N ASP A 49 -2.72 0.19 26.47
CA ASP A 49 -3.42 -1.03 26.05
C ASP A 49 -3.62 -1.03 24.54
N LYS A 50 -4.07 0.11 23.98
CA LYS A 50 -4.18 0.31 22.53
C LYS A 50 -2.86 0.13 21.81
N ASP A 51 -1.73 0.58 22.37
CA ASP A 51 -0.40 0.37 21.79
C ASP A 51 -0.11 -1.12 21.63
N ASN A 52 -0.45 -1.94 22.62
CA ASN A 52 -0.22 -3.39 22.57
C ASN A 52 -1.15 -4.08 21.54
N TYR A 53 -2.41 -3.66 21.47
CA TYR A 53 -3.33 -4.15 20.46
C TYR A 53 -2.89 -3.76 19.05
N LEU A 54 -2.53 -2.49 18.84
CA LEU A 54 -2.07 -2.00 17.55
C LEU A 54 -0.74 -2.63 17.14
N LYS A 55 0.20 -2.92 18.06
CA LYS A 55 1.40 -3.71 17.72
C LYS A 55 1.01 -5.06 17.15
N THR A 56 0.08 -5.75 17.78
CA THR A 56 -0.39 -7.07 17.34
C THR A 56 -1.03 -6.98 15.95
N ILE A 57 -1.91 -6.00 15.74
CA ILE A 57 -2.60 -5.76 14.46
C ILE A 57 -1.60 -5.37 13.37
N ILE A 58 -0.72 -4.39 13.60
CA ILE A 58 0.24 -3.90 12.61
C ILE A 58 1.29 -4.97 12.27
N ASN A 59 1.74 -5.78 13.23
CA ASN A 59 2.64 -6.90 12.94
C ASN A 59 2.01 -7.97 12.04
N TYR A 60 0.68 -8.15 12.14
CA TYR A 60 -0.10 -9.03 11.29
C TYR A 60 -0.31 -8.42 9.89
N LEU A 61 -0.71 -7.15 9.81
CA LEU A 61 -1.08 -6.47 8.56
C LEU A 61 0.12 -6.03 7.71
N ARG A 62 1.21 -5.59 8.35
CA ARG A 62 2.42 -5.05 7.72
C ARG A 62 2.12 -4.04 6.61
N PRO A 63 1.41 -2.94 6.91
CA PRO A 63 1.04 -1.94 5.91
C PRO A 63 2.28 -1.28 5.30
N ASP A 64 2.20 -0.91 4.04
CA ASP A 64 3.13 0.02 3.39
C ASP A 64 2.58 1.46 3.42
N ILE A 65 1.26 1.61 3.40
CA ILE A 65 0.53 2.85 3.69
C ILE A 65 -0.48 2.54 4.81
N PHE A 66 -0.40 3.30 5.91
CA PHE A 66 -1.30 3.17 7.05
C PHE A 66 -1.88 4.54 7.40
N SER A 67 -3.16 4.73 7.14
CA SER A 67 -3.88 5.94 7.50
C SER A 67 -4.89 5.67 8.60
N VAL A 68 -5.13 6.68 9.44
CA VAL A 68 -5.96 6.55 10.61
C VAL A 68 -6.95 7.71 10.75
N ASN A 69 -8.12 7.42 11.29
CA ASN A 69 -9.02 8.43 11.86
C ASN A 69 -8.97 8.36 13.39
N GLU A 70 -9.48 9.40 14.05
CA GLU A 70 -9.65 9.46 15.51
C GLU A 70 -8.37 9.33 16.35
N ILE A 71 -7.25 9.83 15.82
CA ILE A 71 -6.09 10.12 16.65
C ILE A 71 -6.23 11.53 17.25
N SER A 72 -5.79 11.72 18.50
CA SER A 72 -5.85 13.03 19.16
C SER A 72 -5.13 14.10 18.34
N LYS A 73 -5.63 15.34 18.34
CA LYS A 73 -4.98 16.51 17.73
C LYS A 73 -3.69 16.90 18.48
N SER A 74 -2.66 16.06 18.41
CA SER A 74 -1.39 16.22 19.12
C SER A 74 -0.24 15.54 18.38
N GLU A 75 0.73 16.33 17.93
CA GLU A 75 1.93 15.80 17.28
C GLU A 75 2.71 14.83 18.14
N SER A 76 2.71 15.00 19.46
CA SER A 76 3.38 14.07 20.38
C SER A 76 2.71 12.70 20.38
N ILE A 77 1.39 12.63 20.23
CA ILE A 77 0.64 11.37 20.13
C ILE A 77 0.84 10.72 18.75
N HIS A 78 0.97 11.54 17.68
CA HIS A 78 1.32 11.03 16.35
C HIS A 78 2.73 10.41 16.34
N GLN A 79 3.68 11.08 17.00
CA GLN A 79 5.03 10.55 17.18
C GLN A 79 5.04 9.32 18.10
N HIS A 80 4.23 9.32 19.17
CA HIS A 80 4.07 8.17 20.06
C HIS A 80 3.58 6.94 19.30
N LEU A 81 2.55 7.05 18.45
CA LEU A 81 2.10 5.91 17.62
C LEU A 81 3.22 5.40 16.71
N LEU A 82 3.99 6.30 16.09
CA LEU A 82 5.14 5.92 15.27
C LEU A 82 6.19 5.13 16.06
N ASP A 83 6.58 5.62 17.23
CA ASP A 83 7.71 5.07 17.99
C ASP A 83 7.31 3.88 18.86
N GLN A 84 6.12 3.91 19.43
CA GLN A 84 5.64 2.87 20.34
C GLN A 84 4.91 1.76 19.62
N VAL A 85 4.45 1.92 18.37
CA VAL A 85 3.74 0.86 17.65
C VAL A 85 4.46 0.47 16.37
N LEU A 86 4.58 1.41 15.43
CA LEU A 86 5.03 1.11 14.06
C LEU A 86 6.52 0.73 14.01
N ASN A 87 7.39 1.53 14.63
CA ASN A 87 8.84 1.31 14.64
C ASN A 87 9.29 0.57 15.91
N THR A 88 8.72 -0.61 16.15
CA THR A 88 9.06 -1.48 17.28
C THR A 88 9.55 -2.86 16.81
N ASN A 89 10.09 -3.67 17.72
CA ASN A 89 10.51 -5.05 17.45
C ASN A 89 11.47 -5.21 16.26
N GLY A 90 12.38 -4.24 16.07
CA GLY A 90 13.35 -4.23 14.98
C GLY A 90 12.87 -3.55 13.69
N VAL A 91 11.60 -3.16 13.60
CA VAL A 91 11.09 -2.32 12.51
C VAL A 91 11.54 -0.87 12.71
N THR A 92 12.08 -0.25 11.67
CA THR A 92 12.60 1.14 11.70
C THR A 92 12.27 1.96 10.44
N TYR A 93 11.51 1.35 9.52
CA TYR A 93 11.26 1.90 8.20
C TYR A 93 9.99 2.76 8.12
N TYR A 94 9.13 2.77 9.13
CA TYR A 94 7.97 3.65 9.08
C TYR A 94 8.37 5.12 9.27
N ARG A 95 7.66 5.98 8.55
CA ARG A 95 7.65 7.44 8.72
C ARG A 95 6.22 7.92 8.84
N LYS A 96 6.02 9.07 9.47
CA LYS A 96 4.73 9.76 9.51
C LYS A 96 4.74 10.93 8.54
N ALA A 97 3.57 11.28 8.02
CA ALA A 97 3.35 12.56 7.37
C ALA A 97 3.61 13.73 8.34
N GLU A 98 3.81 14.91 7.78
CA GLU A 98 3.71 16.14 8.57
C GLU A 98 2.27 16.29 9.08
N PHE A 99 2.10 17.02 10.17
CA PHE A 99 0.78 17.24 10.75
C PHE A 99 0.27 18.63 10.37
N LEU A 100 -0.89 18.65 9.71
CA LEU A 100 -1.66 19.85 9.41
C LEU A 100 -3.02 19.72 10.08
N SER A 101 -3.58 20.83 10.56
CA SER A 101 -4.97 20.85 10.97
C SER A 101 -5.53 22.26 11.01
N GLU A 102 -6.74 22.41 10.48
CA GLU A 102 -7.45 23.68 10.37
C GLU A 102 -8.78 23.64 11.15
N ALA A 103 -9.51 22.53 11.08
CA ALA A 103 -10.77 22.36 11.76
C ALA A 103 -10.61 22.37 13.29
N TYR A 104 -11.65 22.86 13.97
CA TYR A 104 -11.77 22.82 15.42
C TYR A 104 -12.27 21.45 15.90
N SER A 105 -11.46 20.41 15.69
CA SER A 105 -11.71 19.04 16.14
C SER A 105 -10.62 18.60 17.14
N TYR A 106 -11.00 17.81 18.15
CA TYR A 106 -10.05 17.15 19.05
C TYR A 106 -9.41 15.90 18.43
N LEU A 107 -10.02 15.40 17.36
CA LEU A 107 -9.66 14.18 16.66
C LEU A 107 -9.32 14.53 15.21
N VAL A 108 -8.21 13.99 14.71
CA VAL A 108 -7.68 14.27 13.37
C VAL A 108 -7.36 12.97 12.64
N ASN A 109 -6.94 13.09 11.39
CA ASN A 109 -6.39 11.97 10.63
C ASN A 109 -4.86 12.04 10.66
N MET A 110 -4.22 10.90 10.39
CA MET A 110 -2.78 10.84 10.15
C MET A 110 -2.46 9.75 9.14
N LEU A 111 -1.34 9.91 8.42
CA LEU A 111 -0.78 8.90 7.55
C LEU A 111 0.65 8.52 7.96
N TYR A 112 0.91 7.22 7.96
CA TYR A 112 2.22 6.60 8.12
C TYR A 112 2.54 5.77 6.89
N TYR A 113 3.80 5.68 6.52
CA TYR A 113 4.22 4.97 5.32
C TYR A 113 5.58 4.27 5.50
N ASN A 114 5.79 3.21 4.74
CA ASN A 114 7.05 2.49 4.64
C ASN A 114 8.03 3.29 3.79
N LYS A 115 9.04 3.92 4.42
CA LYS A 115 10.03 4.75 3.74
C LYS A 115 10.94 3.99 2.79
N ASP A 116 10.99 2.66 2.90
CA ASP A 116 11.84 1.85 2.03
C ASP A 116 11.17 1.67 0.66
N LYS A 117 9.85 1.88 0.57
CA LYS A 117 9.08 1.82 -0.68
C LYS A 117 8.56 3.17 -1.15
N LEU A 118 8.25 4.08 -0.23
CA LEU A 118 7.51 5.31 -0.51
C LEU A 118 8.23 6.53 0.07
N ALA A 119 7.92 7.70 -0.48
CA ALA A 119 8.27 8.98 0.11
C ALA A 119 7.12 9.98 -0.06
N MET A 120 7.02 10.90 0.89
CA MET A 120 6.05 12.00 0.82
C MET A 120 6.47 13.01 -0.25
N HIS A 121 5.53 13.37 -1.12
CA HIS A 121 5.65 14.48 -2.06
C HIS A 121 5.03 15.75 -1.46
N SER A 122 3.77 15.66 -1.00
CA SER A 122 3.02 16.80 -0.47
C SER A 122 1.87 16.36 0.42
N HIS A 123 1.42 17.27 1.29
CA HIS A 123 0.27 17.10 2.16
C HIS A 123 -0.52 18.41 2.20
N TYR A 124 -1.84 18.32 1.99
CA TYR A 124 -2.76 19.45 2.03
C TYR A 124 -4.04 19.09 2.79
N ILE A 125 -4.82 20.10 3.17
CA ILE A 125 -6.19 19.95 3.67
C ILE A 125 -7.17 20.36 2.57
N ALA A 126 -8.01 19.43 2.11
CA ALA A 126 -8.99 19.68 1.05
C ALA A 126 -10.22 20.43 1.56
N GLN A 127 -10.63 20.18 2.80
CA GLN A 127 -11.73 20.89 3.44
C GLN A 127 -11.65 20.78 4.97
N SER A 128 -12.24 21.77 5.65
CA SER A 128 -12.11 21.96 7.10
C SER A 128 -13.43 22.36 7.78
N TYR A 129 -14.59 22.11 7.15
CA TYR A 129 -15.90 22.60 7.64
C TYR A 129 -16.23 22.10 9.05
N ILE A 130 -16.10 20.80 9.29
CA ILE A 130 -16.33 20.16 10.60
C ILE A 130 -15.09 19.42 11.08
N ARG A 131 -14.46 18.71 10.15
CA ARG A 131 -13.23 17.96 10.33
C ARG A 131 -12.35 18.23 9.12
N ASP A 132 -11.06 18.04 9.28
CA ASP A 132 -10.12 18.08 8.16
C ASP A 132 -10.27 16.83 7.29
N ILE A 133 -10.15 16.98 5.98
CA ILE A 133 -9.91 15.88 5.03
C ILE A 133 -8.54 16.11 4.40
N ASP A 134 -7.63 15.18 4.67
CA ASP A 134 -6.24 15.29 4.31
C ASP A 134 -5.98 14.69 2.92
N VAL A 135 -5.14 15.35 2.12
CA VAL A 135 -4.69 14.87 0.82
C VAL A 135 -3.17 14.66 0.88
N TYR A 136 -2.75 13.41 0.99
CA TYR A 136 -1.34 13.02 1.01
C TYR A 136 -0.92 12.49 -0.35
N LYS A 137 0.00 13.16 -1.03
CA LYS A 137 0.64 12.65 -2.26
C LYS A 137 1.94 11.95 -1.89
N LEU A 138 2.03 10.67 -2.18
CA LEU A 138 3.22 9.83 -2.04
C LEU A 138 3.75 9.49 -3.43
N TYR A 139 5.05 9.23 -3.53
CA TYR A 139 5.64 8.60 -4.70
C TYR A 139 6.38 7.33 -4.32
N TYR A 140 6.36 6.38 -5.24
CA TYR A 140 7.09 5.13 -5.11
C TYR A 140 8.58 5.36 -5.36
N ARG A 141 9.44 4.70 -4.59
CA ARG A 141 10.90 4.78 -4.78
C ARG A 141 11.30 3.76 -5.85
N SER A 142 11.00 4.07 -7.11
CA SER A 142 11.38 3.27 -8.26
C SER A 142 12.89 3.32 -8.51
N ASP A 143 13.43 2.27 -9.13
CA ASP A 143 14.80 2.30 -9.68
C ASP A 143 14.96 3.41 -10.74
N ASP A 144 13.87 3.73 -11.46
CA ASP A 144 13.84 4.73 -12.54
C ASP A 144 13.59 6.18 -12.04
N LEU A 145 13.52 6.39 -10.72
CA LEU A 145 13.30 7.71 -10.12
C LEU A 145 14.36 8.75 -10.53
N PRO A 146 15.68 8.43 -10.64
CA PRO A 146 16.69 9.37 -11.13
C PRO A 146 16.45 9.86 -12.56
N GLN A 147 15.70 9.12 -13.37
CA GLN A 147 15.28 9.47 -14.72
C GLN A 147 13.99 10.30 -14.73
N GLY A 148 13.43 10.60 -13.55
CA GLY A 148 12.22 11.40 -13.36
C GLY A 148 10.92 10.61 -13.48
N ASP A 149 10.97 9.27 -13.47
CA ASP A 149 9.81 8.41 -13.71
C ASP A 149 9.46 7.55 -12.47
N THR A 150 8.26 7.74 -11.95
CA THR A 150 7.73 6.97 -10.82
C THR A 150 6.20 6.97 -10.78
N ALA A 151 5.64 6.04 -10.03
CA ALA A 151 4.23 5.98 -9.70
C ALA A 151 3.91 6.90 -8.50
N PHE A 152 2.87 7.73 -8.64
CA PHE A 152 2.32 8.54 -7.56
C PHE A 152 1.01 7.94 -7.06
N ILE A 153 0.80 8.06 -5.74
CA ILE A 153 -0.42 7.63 -5.06
C ILE A 153 -0.89 8.78 -4.18
N ILE A 154 -2.14 9.20 -4.35
CA ILE A 154 -2.77 10.26 -3.57
C ILE A 154 -3.78 9.65 -2.63
N CYS A 155 -3.51 9.68 -1.33
CA CYS A 155 -4.41 9.22 -0.29
C CYS A 155 -5.23 10.40 0.23
N VAL A 156 -6.54 10.40 -0.06
CA VAL A 156 -7.51 11.35 0.46
C VAL A 156 -8.17 10.70 1.68
N VAL A 157 -7.81 11.15 2.88
CA VAL A 157 -8.22 10.52 4.15
C VAL A 157 -9.30 11.36 4.81
N ALA A 158 -10.51 10.80 4.92
CA ALA A 158 -11.67 11.50 5.46
C ALA A 158 -12.18 10.85 6.74
N HIS A 159 -12.68 11.69 7.65
CA HIS A 159 -13.55 11.28 8.74
C HIS A 159 -14.83 12.11 8.66
N LEU A 160 -15.81 11.66 7.88
CA LEU A 160 -17.00 12.47 7.61
C LEU A 160 -17.90 12.57 8.86
N LYS A 161 -18.77 13.58 8.91
CA LYS A 161 -19.65 13.82 10.06
C LYS A 161 -20.42 12.56 10.51
N ALA A 162 -20.23 12.19 11.77
CA ALA A 162 -20.91 11.04 12.38
C ALA A 162 -22.41 11.23 12.64
N SER A 163 -23.07 10.15 13.08
CA SER A 163 -24.50 10.06 13.42
C SER A 163 -25.47 10.09 12.23
N SER A 164 -26.67 9.55 12.42
CA SER A 164 -27.73 9.47 11.41
C SER A 164 -28.58 10.75 11.33
N GLY A 165 -29.47 10.82 10.33
CA GLY A 165 -30.45 11.89 10.16
C GLY A 165 -29.99 12.97 9.17
N SER A 166 -30.98 13.61 8.55
CA SER A 166 -30.80 14.51 7.40
C SER A 166 -29.79 15.63 7.63
N ASP A 167 -29.72 16.18 8.85
CA ASP A 167 -28.78 17.25 9.19
C ASP A 167 -27.33 16.76 9.16
N ASN A 168 -27.08 15.52 9.58
CA ASN A 168 -25.75 14.91 9.56
C ASN A 168 -25.38 14.46 8.14
N GLU A 169 -26.34 13.90 7.41
CA GLU A 169 -26.18 13.54 5.99
C GLU A 169 -25.81 14.75 5.14
N ASN A 170 -26.51 15.89 5.34
CA ASN A 170 -26.19 17.14 4.62
C ASN A 170 -24.80 17.69 4.99
N LYS A 171 -24.35 17.52 6.24
CA LYS A 171 -22.99 17.91 6.63
C LYS A 171 -21.94 17.02 5.96
N ARG A 172 -22.18 15.71 5.87
CA ARG A 172 -21.30 14.79 5.13
C ARG A 172 -21.25 15.17 3.65
N LYS A 173 -22.39 15.50 3.05
CA LYS A 173 -22.47 16.00 1.68
C LYS A 173 -21.58 17.22 1.45
N ILE A 174 -21.70 18.26 2.28
CA ILE A 174 -20.87 19.47 2.15
C ILE A 174 -19.37 19.14 2.26
N MET A 175 -18.98 18.26 3.18
CA MET A 175 -17.60 17.82 3.30
C MET A 175 -17.12 17.09 2.03
N ALA A 176 -17.95 16.20 1.47
CA ALA A 176 -17.65 15.49 0.23
C ALA A 176 -17.56 16.44 -0.98
N GLU A 177 -18.51 17.37 -1.13
CA GLU A 177 -18.52 18.38 -2.20
C GLU A 177 -17.28 19.28 -2.16
N ASN A 178 -16.93 19.82 -0.99
CA ASN A 178 -15.73 20.62 -0.83
C ASN A 178 -14.47 19.83 -1.21
N THR A 179 -14.39 18.57 -0.80
CA THR A 179 -13.26 17.69 -1.14
C THR A 179 -13.16 17.47 -2.65
N MET A 180 -14.26 17.09 -3.30
CA MET A 180 -14.24 16.83 -4.74
C MET A 180 -13.93 18.09 -5.55
N ASN A 181 -14.44 19.25 -5.13
CA ASN A 181 -14.11 20.54 -5.76
C ASN A 181 -12.61 20.87 -5.59
N TYR A 182 -12.05 20.66 -4.40
CA TYR A 182 -10.61 20.84 -4.17
C TYR A 182 -9.77 19.93 -5.08
N LEU A 183 -10.12 18.64 -5.20
CA LEU A 183 -9.40 17.70 -6.08
C LEU A 183 -9.52 18.11 -7.55
N ASN A 184 -10.68 18.62 -7.96
CA ASN A 184 -10.90 19.15 -9.30
C ASN A 184 -10.05 20.39 -9.59
N ASP A 185 -9.91 21.28 -8.62
CA ASP A 185 -9.06 22.48 -8.73
C ASP A 185 -7.57 22.13 -8.67
N LEU A 186 -7.19 21.09 -7.92
CA LEU A 186 -5.82 20.56 -7.89
C LEU A 186 -5.38 20.06 -9.28
N ASN A 187 -6.33 19.53 -10.06
CA ASN A 187 -6.14 19.08 -11.45
C ASN A 187 -4.91 18.15 -11.60
N ASP A 188 -4.82 17.19 -10.70
CA ASP A 188 -3.79 16.15 -10.68
C ASP A 188 -4.45 14.83 -11.09
N GLU A 189 -3.85 14.12 -12.05
CA GLU A 189 -4.43 12.93 -12.70
C GLU A 189 -3.79 11.61 -12.22
N ASP A 190 -3.05 11.66 -11.11
CA ASP A 190 -2.40 10.49 -10.52
C ASP A 190 -3.40 9.52 -9.83
N ASN A 191 -2.88 8.51 -9.15
CA ASN A 191 -3.68 7.43 -8.57
C ASN A 191 -4.32 7.83 -7.24
N TYR A 192 -5.61 8.19 -7.24
CA TYR A 192 -6.32 8.51 -6.00
C TYR A 192 -6.90 7.30 -5.29
N LEU A 193 -6.76 7.33 -3.96
CA LEU A 193 -7.52 6.55 -3.00
C LEU A 193 -8.37 7.52 -2.16
N MET A 194 -9.68 7.32 -2.11
CA MET A 194 -10.57 8.03 -1.19
C MET A 194 -10.94 7.09 -0.06
N MET A 195 -10.43 7.35 1.15
CA MET A 195 -10.42 6.38 2.23
C MET A 195 -10.76 7.00 3.58
N GLY A 196 -11.30 6.18 4.48
CA GLY A 196 -11.63 6.64 5.83
C GLY A 196 -12.96 6.11 6.36
N ASP A 197 -13.29 6.58 7.56
CA ASP A 197 -14.61 6.45 8.14
C ASP A 197 -15.54 7.53 7.55
N PHE A 198 -16.43 7.09 6.66
CA PHE A 198 -17.39 7.95 5.98
C PHE A 198 -18.69 8.12 6.75
N ASN A 199 -18.97 7.34 7.80
CA ASN A 199 -20.22 7.41 8.55
C ASN A 199 -21.50 7.40 7.67
N VAL A 200 -21.42 6.81 6.47
CA VAL A 200 -22.55 6.72 5.52
C VAL A 200 -23.30 5.42 5.70
N TYR A 201 -24.63 5.48 5.71
CA TYR A 201 -25.48 4.32 6.03
C TYR A 201 -25.88 3.51 4.80
N SER A 202 -25.81 4.14 3.62
CA SER A 202 -26.10 3.49 2.34
C SER A 202 -25.33 4.14 1.20
N ASN A 203 -25.21 3.43 0.09
CA ASN A 203 -24.61 3.99 -1.11
C ASN A 203 -25.40 5.19 -1.67
N ASN A 204 -26.71 5.30 -1.38
CA ASN A 204 -27.58 6.37 -1.90
C ASN A 204 -27.40 7.71 -1.17
N GLU A 205 -26.59 7.76 -0.11
CA GLU A 205 -26.36 9.00 0.60
C GLU A 205 -25.58 10.00 -0.27
N ASP A 206 -26.02 11.25 -0.32
CA ASP A 206 -25.48 12.30 -1.19
C ASP A 206 -23.94 12.40 -1.10
N ALA A 207 -23.37 12.27 0.10
CA ALA A 207 -21.92 12.30 0.31
C ALA A 207 -21.19 11.18 -0.46
N TYR A 208 -21.72 9.96 -0.42
CA TYR A 208 -21.14 8.82 -1.16
C TYR A 208 -21.35 8.99 -2.67
N GLN A 209 -22.50 9.53 -3.07
CA GLN A 209 -22.78 9.85 -4.48
C GLN A 209 -21.84 10.91 -5.05
N GLN A 210 -21.34 11.86 -4.24
CA GLN A 210 -20.31 12.80 -4.69
C GLN A 210 -19.02 12.09 -5.12
N PHE A 211 -18.66 10.98 -4.47
CA PHE A 211 -17.44 10.23 -4.83
C PHE A 211 -17.66 9.39 -6.09
N LEU A 212 -18.81 8.72 -6.22
CA LEU A 212 -19.08 7.79 -7.33
C LEU A 212 -19.49 8.50 -8.62
N PHE A 213 -20.26 9.59 -8.50
CA PHE A 213 -20.93 10.24 -9.63
C PHE A 213 -20.59 11.73 -9.72
N TYR A 214 -19.38 12.11 -9.33
CA TYR A 214 -18.90 13.47 -9.50
C TYR A 214 -19.04 13.95 -10.96
N SER A 215 -19.22 15.26 -11.14
CA SER A 215 -19.48 15.85 -12.46
C SER A 215 -18.32 15.63 -13.43
N ASN A 216 -17.07 15.75 -12.94
CA ASN A 216 -15.88 15.35 -13.68
C ASN A 216 -15.69 13.82 -13.60
N PRO A 217 -15.84 13.07 -14.71
CA PRO A 217 -15.75 11.63 -14.71
C PRO A 217 -14.36 11.08 -14.38
N ASP A 218 -13.29 11.86 -14.62
CA ASP A 218 -11.91 11.41 -14.39
C ASP A 218 -11.57 11.34 -12.88
N LEU A 219 -12.29 12.10 -12.06
CA LEU A 219 -12.17 12.11 -10.60
C LEU A 219 -13.16 11.21 -9.88
N ARG A 220 -13.93 10.39 -10.62
CA ARG A 220 -14.85 9.43 -9.99
C ARG A 220 -14.10 8.31 -9.31
N PHE A 221 -14.62 7.92 -8.16
CA PHE A 221 -14.15 6.80 -7.39
C PHE A 221 -15.01 5.57 -7.63
N ASN A 222 -14.40 4.41 -7.46
CA ASN A 222 -15.03 3.10 -7.55
C ASN A 222 -14.88 2.38 -6.22
N ASP A 223 -15.94 1.72 -5.76
CA ASP A 223 -15.87 0.82 -4.63
C ASP A 223 -15.40 -0.57 -5.10
N PRO A 224 -14.16 -1.00 -4.80
CA PRO A 224 -13.63 -2.27 -5.29
C PRO A 224 -14.34 -3.51 -4.71
N VAL A 225 -15.18 -3.33 -3.69
CA VAL A 225 -15.99 -4.41 -3.10
C VAL A 225 -17.26 -4.66 -3.91
N ASP A 226 -17.76 -3.64 -4.62
CA ASP A 226 -18.98 -3.70 -5.44
C ASP A 226 -20.22 -4.21 -4.66
N GLN A 227 -20.39 -3.74 -3.42
CA GLN A 227 -21.51 -4.10 -2.53
C GLN A 227 -22.36 -2.89 -2.19
N TYR A 228 -23.03 -2.34 -3.20
CA TYR A 228 -23.91 -1.19 -3.04
C TYR A 228 -25.24 -1.58 -2.38
N GLY A 229 -25.70 -0.75 -1.44
CA GLY A 229 -27.06 -0.76 -0.90
C GLY A 229 -27.15 -0.12 0.47
N ASN A 230 -28.11 -0.56 1.28
CA ASN A 230 -28.31 -0.10 2.64
C ASN A 230 -27.58 -1.03 3.62
N TRP A 231 -26.41 -0.57 4.09
CA TRP A 231 -25.52 -1.36 4.93
C TRP A 231 -26.02 -1.45 6.37
N HIS A 232 -26.68 -0.40 6.85
CA HIS A 232 -27.05 -0.30 8.25
C HIS A 232 -28.03 -1.37 8.71
N ASN A 233 -27.66 -2.08 9.78
CA ASN A 233 -28.43 -3.11 10.45
C ASN A 233 -29.03 -4.11 9.44
N ASN A 234 -28.23 -4.48 8.44
CA ASN A 234 -28.65 -5.37 7.36
C ASN A 234 -27.74 -6.58 7.25
N SER A 235 -28.24 -7.73 7.69
CA SER A 235 -27.49 -8.99 7.67
C SER A 235 -27.00 -9.44 6.28
N TYR A 236 -27.57 -8.94 5.18
CA TYR A 236 -27.05 -9.20 3.84
C TYR A 236 -25.61 -8.67 3.67
N TYR A 237 -25.30 -7.56 4.34
CA TYR A 237 -23.98 -6.92 4.31
C TYR A 237 -23.09 -7.33 5.48
N SER A 238 -23.46 -8.34 6.28
CA SER A 238 -22.64 -8.80 7.40
C SER A 238 -21.18 -9.11 7.05
N PRO A 239 -20.83 -9.65 5.86
CA PRO A 239 -19.42 -9.87 5.51
C PRO A 239 -18.62 -8.59 5.25
N TYR A 240 -19.29 -7.44 5.16
CA TYR A 240 -18.71 -6.15 4.78
C TYR A 240 -18.82 -5.08 5.86
N HIS A 241 -19.49 -5.38 6.99
CA HIS A 241 -19.56 -4.45 8.11
C HIS A 241 -18.19 -4.23 8.75
N THR A 242 -17.94 -3.00 9.16
CA THR A 242 -16.70 -2.52 9.78
C THR A 242 -16.92 -1.94 11.17
N GLN A 243 -18.17 -1.67 11.57
CA GLN A 243 -18.55 -1.22 12.91
C GLN A 243 -19.86 -1.93 13.35
N SER A 244 -20.15 -2.16 14.62
CA SER A 244 -19.25 -2.04 15.78
C SER A 244 -18.65 -3.38 16.20
N THR A 245 -17.36 -3.41 16.54
CA THR A 245 -16.72 -4.59 17.15
C THR A 245 -17.30 -4.94 18.53
N HIS A 246 -18.12 -4.06 19.13
CA HIS A 246 -18.72 -4.20 20.45
C HIS A 246 -20.25 -4.34 20.40
N SER A 247 -20.78 -5.39 21.04
CA SER A 247 -22.22 -5.51 21.31
C SER A 247 -22.67 -4.75 22.56
N THR A 248 -21.75 -4.52 23.52
CA THR A 248 -22.03 -3.81 24.78
C THR A 248 -21.07 -2.66 25.03
N SER A 249 -21.54 -1.61 25.70
CA SER A 249 -20.73 -0.40 25.91
C SER A 249 -19.63 -0.63 26.95
N ASN A 250 -18.43 -0.16 26.65
CA ASN A 250 -17.37 0.05 27.64
C ASN A 250 -17.33 1.50 28.15
N GLY A 251 -18.28 2.35 27.72
CA GLY A 251 -18.37 3.79 28.02
C GLY A 251 -17.65 4.69 27.00
N CYS A 252 -16.87 4.15 26.07
CA CYS A 252 -16.23 4.91 24.99
C CYS A 252 -16.66 4.42 23.59
N ALA A 253 -16.53 3.13 23.33
CA ALA A 253 -16.85 2.48 22.06
C ALA A 253 -18.36 2.58 21.72
N SER A 254 -18.66 2.78 20.44
CA SER A 254 -20.02 2.59 19.91
C SER A 254 -20.44 1.14 20.07
N THR A 255 -21.75 0.91 20.22
CA THR A 255 -22.31 -0.42 20.46
C THR A 255 -23.35 -0.78 19.42
N GLY A 256 -23.65 -2.06 19.29
CA GLY A 256 -24.66 -2.57 18.34
C GLY A 256 -24.25 -3.92 17.79
N GLY A 257 -22.94 -4.19 17.80
CA GLY A 257 -22.32 -5.32 17.12
C GLY A 257 -22.04 -5.02 15.66
N MET A 258 -21.51 -5.98 14.89
CA MET A 258 -21.07 -5.72 13.51
C MET A 258 -22.27 -5.51 12.56
N ASP A 259 -22.74 -4.28 12.43
CA ASP A 259 -24.01 -3.94 11.79
C ASP A 259 -23.96 -2.74 10.84
N ASP A 260 -22.81 -2.10 10.67
CA ASP A 260 -22.59 -0.96 9.79
C ASP A 260 -21.30 -1.11 8.96
N ARG A 261 -21.31 -0.59 7.72
CA ARG A 261 -20.12 -0.44 6.87
C ARG A 261 -19.78 1.04 6.74
N PHE A 262 -18.84 1.51 7.56
CA PHE A 262 -18.43 2.91 7.57
C PHE A 262 -17.03 3.16 7.03
N ASP A 263 -16.18 2.14 6.98
CA ASP A 263 -14.78 2.28 6.58
C ASP A 263 -14.58 1.85 5.13
N PHE A 264 -13.99 2.74 4.31
CA PHE A 264 -13.83 2.53 2.88
C PHE A 264 -12.40 2.80 2.42
N ILE A 265 -12.03 2.14 1.31
CA ILE A 265 -10.92 2.55 0.44
C ILE A 265 -11.47 2.48 -0.98
N LEU A 266 -11.95 3.61 -1.48
CA LEU A 266 -12.41 3.75 -2.87
C LEU A 266 -11.21 4.08 -3.77
N ILE A 267 -11.26 3.65 -5.03
CA ILE A 267 -10.14 3.76 -5.97
C ILE A 267 -10.52 4.58 -7.21
N SER A 268 -9.60 5.39 -7.71
CA SER A 268 -9.81 6.12 -8.97
C SER A 268 -9.91 5.17 -10.17
N ASN A 269 -10.43 5.70 -11.28
CA ASN A 269 -10.43 4.98 -12.56
C ASN A 269 -9.02 4.56 -13.00
N SER A 270 -7.98 5.34 -12.68
CA SER A 270 -6.59 5.02 -13.02
C SER A 270 -6.12 3.75 -12.32
N ILE A 271 -6.45 3.58 -11.04
CA ILE A 271 -6.11 2.37 -10.27
C ILE A 271 -6.97 1.18 -10.73
N MET A 272 -8.26 1.39 -10.97
CA MET A 272 -9.17 0.34 -11.42
C MET A 272 -8.74 -0.26 -12.77
N ASN A 273 -8.24 0.59 -13.68
CA ASN A 273 -7.83 0.19 -15.02
C ASN A 273 -6.32 -0.01 -15.18
N GLY A 274 -5.51 0.29 -14.14
CA GLY A 274 -4.06 0.15 -14.17
C GLY A 274 -3.35 1.08 -15.15
N THR A 275 -3.87 2.30 -15.38
CA THR A 275 -3.39 3.19 -16.46
C THR A 275 -2.26 4.13 -16.04
N LYS A 276 -1.92 4.17 -14.76
CA LYS A 276 -0.88 5.05 -14.17
C LYS A 276 0.04 4.25 -13.25
N GLU A 277 0.54 3.12 -13.76
CA GLU A 277 1.56 2.29 -13.10
C GLU A 277 1.16 1.68 -11.74
N VAL A 278 -0.06 1.93 -11.27
CA VAL A 278 -0.64 1.39 -10.04
C VAL A 278 -1.96 0.74 -10.40
N SER A 279 -2.16 -0.49 -9.94
CA SER A 279 -3.40 -1.24 -10.17
C SER A 279 -3.89 -1.90 -8.90
N TYR A 280 -5.21 -2.03 -8.75
CA TYR A 280 -5.79 -2.81 -7.66
C TYR A 280 -5.50 -4.30 -7.84
N VAL A 281 -4.97 -4.96 -6.80
CA VAL A 281 -4.89 -6.42 -6.77
C VAL A 281 -6.28 -6.96 -6.49
N SER A 282 -6.91 -7.57 -7.49
CA SER A 282 -8.26 -8.12 -7.38
C SER A 282 -8.40 -9.04 -6.15
N GLU A 283 -9.56 -8.94 -5.48
CA GLU A 283 -9.92 -9.72 -4.27
C GLU A 283 -8.99 -9.51 -3.06
N SER A 284 -8.14 -8.48 -3.09
CA SER A 284 -7.29 -8.15 -1.94
C SER A 284 -7.99 -7.29 -0.89
N TYR A 285 -9.11 -6.63 -1.22
CA TYR A 285 -9.85 -5.82 -0.26
C TYR A 285 -10.48 -6.69 0.84
N ARG A 286 -10.29 -6.32 2.11
CA ARG A 286 -10.86 -7.02 3.28
C ARG A 286 -11.16 -6.05 4.41
N ALA A 287 -12.32 -6.19 5.06
CA ALA A 287 -12.51 -5.75 6.44
C ALA A 287 -11.88 -6.80 7.37
N VAL A 288 -10.73 -6.48 7.97
CA VAL A 288 -9.92 -7.49 8.66
C VAL A 288 -10.61 -7.90 9.97
N GLY A 289 -10.80 -9.21 10.16
CA GLY A 289 -11.51 -9.75 11.32
C GLY A 289 -13.02 -9.94 11.08
N GLN A 290 -13.57 -9.45 9.97
CA GLN A 290 -14.96 -9.68 9.60
C GLN A 290 -15.13 -11.07 8.97
N ASP A 291 -15.93 -11.93 9.59
CA ASP A 291 -16.22 -13.28 9.10
C ASP A 291 -17.66 -13.46 8.60
N GLY A 292 -18.49 -12.40 8.69
CA GLY A 292 -19.89 -12.40 8.31
C GLY A 292 -20.84 -13.07 9.31
N GLN A 293 -20.36 -13.57 10.45
CA GLN A 293 -21.15 -14.35 11.42
C GLN A 293 -21.52 -13.56 12.70
N HIS A 294 -21.02 -12.33 12.82
CA HIS A 294 -21.15 -11.49 14.01
C HIS A 294 -22.12 -10.32 13.83
N PHE A 295 -23.10 -10.46 12.93
CA PHE A 295 -24.17 -9.48 12.77
C PHE A 295 -24.88 -9.21 14.12
N ASN A 296 -24.89 -7.96 14.55
CA ASN A 296 -25.36 -7.49 15.86
C ASN A 296 -24.71 -8.17 17.08
N LYS A 297 -23.48 -8.66 16.93
CA LYS A 297 -22.65 -9.24 18.00
C LYS A 297 -21.28 -8.59 18.05
N ALA A 298 -20.58 -8.72 19.18
CA ALA A 298 -19.17 -8.35 19.22
C ALA A 298 -18.38 -9.26 18.27
N VAL A 299 -17.31 -8.75 17.68
CA VAL A 299 -16.55 -9.49 16.65
C VAL A 299 -15.87 -10.77 17.19
N ASN A 300 -15.73 -10.87 18.51
CA ASN A 300 -15.17 -12.01 19.25
C ASN A 300 -16.20 -12.79 20.09
N ASP A 301 -17.50 -12.55 19.89
CA ASP A 301 -18.56 -13.37 20.49
C ASP A 301 -18.65 -14.77 19.84
N SER A 302 -19.60 -15.60 20.28
CA SER A 302 -19.91 -16.89 19.62
C SER A 302 -20.80 -16.66 18.38
N PRO A 303 -20.56 -17.35 17.24
CA PRO A 303 -19.62 -18.47 17.04
C PRO A 303 -18.17 -18.04 16.92
N THR A 304 -17.21 -18.93 17.22
CA THR A 304 -15.78 -18.60 17.15
C THR A 304 -15.40 -18.05 15.76
N ASN A 305 -14.92 -16.81 15.75
CA ASN A 305 -14.36 -16.16 14.57
C ASN A 305 -12.94 -16.67 14.29
N THR A 306 -12.72 -17.25 13.11
CA THR A 306 -11.42 -17.80 12.68
C THR A 306 -10.83 -17.05 11.47
N SER A 307 -11.34 -15.85 11.16
CA SER A 307 -10.87 -15.05 10.02
C SER A 307 -9.45 -14.52 10.19
N VAL A 308 -8.98 -14.41 11.44
CA VAL A 308 -7.63 -14.01 11.83
C VAL A 308 -7.18 -14.84 13.06
N PRO A 309 -5.87 -14.86 13.38
CA PRO A 309 -5.39 -15.48 14.62
C PRO A 309 -6.10 -14.94 15.88
N PRO A 310 -6.33 -15.76 16.93
CA PRO A 310 -7.10 -15.34 18.10
C PRO A 310 -6.55 -14.13 18.86
N ASP A 311 -5.23 -13.97 18.90
CA ASP A 311 -4.56 -12.79 19.48
C ASP A 311 -4.84 -11.52 18.66
N VAL A 312 -4.81 -11.62 17.33
CA VAL A 312 -5.18 -10.53 16.43
C VAL A 312 -6.67 -10.19 16.58
N LEU A 313 -7.54 -11.19 16.66
CA LEU A 313 -8.99 -10.97 16.85
C LEU A 313 -9.29 -10.21 18.15
N ASN A 314 -8.66 -10.62 19.26
CA ASN A 314 -8.83 -9.91 20.53
C ASN A 314 -8.27 -8.50 20.47
N ALA A 315 -7.12 -8.31 19.82
CA ALA A 315 -6.58 -6.98 19.62
C ALA A 315 -7.53 -6.09 18.80
N LEU A 316 -8.16 -6.61 17.75
CA LEU A 316 -9.17 -5.89 16.98
C LEU A 316 -10.39 -5.52 17.84
N ALA A 317 -10.92 -6.50 18.59
CA ALA A 317 -12.09 -6.31 19.44
C ALA A 317 -11.88 -5.25 20.54
N TYR A 318 -10.69 -5.18 21.13
CA TYR A 318 -10.41 -4.27 22.26
C TYR A 318 -9.73 -2.96 21.86
N ASN A 319 -9.20 -2.84 20.63
CA ASN A 319 -8.55 -1.62 20.18
C ASN A 319 -9.55 -0.52 19.80
N SER A 320 -10.56 -0.85 18.98
CA SER A 320 -11.47 0.14 18.39
C SER A 320 -12.85 -0.48 18.22
N ASP A 321 -13.89 0.34 18.18
CA ASP A 321 -15.22 -0.06 17.70
C ASP A 321 -15.25 -0.30 16.19
N HIS A 322 -14.19 0.02 15.46
CA HIS A 322 -14.05 -0.30 14.04
C HIS A 322 -13.12 -1.50 13.78
N LEU A 323 -13.25 -2.08 12.59
CA LEU A 323 -12.26 -2.96 11.97
C LEU A 323 -11.45 -2.20 10.92
N PRO A 324 -10.13 -2.47 10.78
CA PRO A 324 -9.35 -1.90 9.71
C PRO A 324 -9.77 -2.49 8.36
N VAL A 325 -9.82 -1.65 7.33
CA VAL A 325 -9.98 -2.09 5.95
C VAL A 325 -8.63 -2.07 5.26
N LEU A 326 -8.35 -3.13 4.51
CA LEU A 326 -7.08 -3.37 3.84
C LEU A 326 -7.33 -3.62 2.37
N MET A 327 -6.44 -3.14 1.50
CA MET A 327 -6.32 -3.63 0.12
C MET A 327 -4.85 -3.66 -0.31
N LYS A 328 -4.57 -4.34 -1.42
CA LYS A 328 -3.25 -4.34 -2.04
C LYS A 328 -3.30 -3.64 -3.39
N LEU A 329 -2.26 -2.85 -3.63
CA LEU A 329 -1.97 -2.24 -4.91
C LEU A 329 -0.75 -2.92 -5.50
N ALA A 330 -0.77 -3.20 -6.80
CA ALA A 330 0.40 -3.64 -7.54
C ALA A 330 0.99 -2.44 -8.27
N VAL A 331 2.30 -2.25 -8.12
CA VAL A 331 3.03 -1.13 -8.73
C VAL A 331 3.89 -1.68 -9.87
N ASP A 332 3.61 -1.23 -11.09
CA ASP A 332 4.35 -1.57 -12.30
C ASP A 332 5.64 -0.74 -12.43
N LYS A 333 6.45 -0.79 -11.36
CA LYS A 333 7.79 -0.20 -11.24
C LYS A 333 8.65 -1.12 -10.39
N THR A 334 9.92 -1.29 -10.75
CA THR A 334 10.86 -2.01 -9.90
C THR A 334 11.23 -1.15 -8.69
N LEU A 335 11.18 -1.75 -7.49
CA LEU A 335 11.64 -1.08 -6.27
C LEU A 335 13.11 -0.73 -6.42
N GLY A 336 13.42 0.54 -6.15
CA GLY A 336 14.75 1.13 -6.01
C GLY A 336 15.66 0.30 -5.12
N THR A 337 16.29 -0.74 -5.66
CA THR A 337 17.42 -1.36 -4.97
C THR A 337 18.60 -0.43 -5.19
N ARG A 338 19.28 -0.02 -4.11
CA ARG A 338 20.44 0.88 -4.14
C ARG A 338 21.16 0.77 -5.48
N GLU A 339 21.14 1.85 -6.27
CA GLU A 339 21.94 1.93 -7.49
C GLU A 339 23.32 1.37 -7.14
N PHE A 340 23.82 0.45 -7.97
CA PHE A 340 25.13 -0.13 -7.78
C PHE A 340 26.16 1.00 -7.62
N SER A 341 26.52 1.32 -6.37
CA SER A 341 27.50 2.36 -6.04
C SER A 341 28.90 1.75 -5.99
N GLY A 342 29.17 0.79 -6.86
CA GLY A 342 30.46 0.13 -6.93
C GLY A 342 31.42 0.86 -7.84
N LEU A 343 32.58 0.25 -8.04
CA LEU A 343 33.71 0.83 -8.78
C LEU A 343 33.51 0.91 -10.30
N PHE A 344 32.33 0.51 -10.79
CA PHE A 344 31.95 0.56 -12.19
C PHE A 344 30.47 0.94 -12.37
N GLU A 345 30.10 1.38 -13.57
CA GLU A 345 28.74 1.79 -13.94
C GLU A 345 28.50 1.55 -15.44
N ASP A 346 27.29 1.86 -15.93
CA ASP A 346 26.85 1.65 -17.33
C ASP A 346 27.19 0.24 -17.88
N VAL A 347 26.91 -0.79 -17.07
CA VAL A 347 27.22 -2.17 -17.44
C VAL A 347 26.21 -2.69 -18.46
N ARG A 348 26.67 -2.89 -19.70
CA ARG A 348 25.92 -3.44 -20.83
C ARG A 348 26.48 -4.80 -21.21
N LEU A 349 25.59 -5.75 -21.45
CA LEU A 349 25.93 -7.12 -21.81
C LEU A 349 25.18 -7.50 -23.08
N VAL A 350 25.90 -7.98 -24.09
CA VAL A 350 25.29 -8.42 -25.35
C VAL A 350 24.53 -9.72 -25.10
N ASN A 351 23.21 -9.66 -25.26
CA ASN A 351 22.30 -10.76 -25.00
C ASN A 351 21.21 -10.79 -26.08
N PRO A 352 20.90 -11.94 -26.72
CA PRO A 352 21.49 -13.27 -26.54
C PRO A 352 22.94 -13.38 -27.04
N ALA A 353 23.70 -14.30 -26.46
CA ALA A 353 25.13 -14.48 -26.76
C ALA A 353 25.41 -15.82 -27.46
N GLY A 354 26.25 -15.77 -28.50
CA GLY A 354 26.76 -16.93 -29.23
C GLY A 354 27.97 -17.54 -28.51
N SER A 355 29.14 -17.52 -29.13
CA SER A 355 30.37 -18.11 -28.56
C SER A 355 31.08 -17.22 -27.54
N TYR A 356 30.72 -15.93 -27.46
CA TYR A 356 31.40 -14.94 -26.64
C TYR A 356 30.41 -14.17 -25.78
N LEU A 357 30.80 -13.96 -24.52
CA LEU A 357 30.23 -12.97 -23.63
C LEU A 357 30.93 -11.64 -23.89
N ASP A 358 30.16 -10.64 -24.32
CA ASP A 358 30.63 -9.28 -24.58
C ASP A 358 30.01 -8.34 -23.54
N ILE A 359 30.85 -7.69 -22.75
CA ILE A 359 30.48 -6.76 -21.70
C ILE A 359 31.18 -5.43 -21.96
N ARG A 360 30.40 -4.34 -21.91
CA ARG A 360 30.91 -2.96 -21.87
C ARG A 360 30.52 -2.33 -20.55
N LEU A 361 31.43 -1.60 -19.94
CA LEU A 361 31.18 -0.88 -18.69
C LEU A 361 32.12 0.31 -18.55
N TRP A 362 31.78 1.22 -17.65
CA TRP A 362 32.60 2.36 -17.26
C TRP A 362 33.24 2.13 -15.89
N GLY A 363 34.56 2.10 -15.80
CA GLY A 363 35.30 2.01 -14.53
C GLY A 363 35.53 3.39 -13.92
N LYS A 364 35.16 3.58 -12.66
CA LYS A 364 35.34 4.86 -11.94
C LYS A 364 36.81 5.12 -11.58
N GLU A 365 37.53 4.04 -11.28
CA GLU A 365 38.96 4.03 -10.98
C GLU A 365 39.61 2.75 -11.51
N GLN A 366 40.95 2.69 -11.50
CA GLN A 366 41.65 1.45 -11.80
C GLN A 366 41.44 0.46 -10.65
N SER A 367 40.90 -0.72 -10.95
CA SER A 367 40.53 -1.71 -9.93
C SER A 367 40.49 -3.13 -10.52
N VAL A 368 40.08 -4.11 -9.71
CA VAL A 368 39.80 -5.48 -10.13
C VAL A 368 38.34 -5.78 -9.82
N MET A 369 37.66 -6.42 -10.77
CA MET A 369 36.31 -6.96 -10.61
C MET A 369 36.33 -8.48 -10.75
N GLU A 370 35.44 -9.16 -10.05
CA GLU A 370 35.19 -10.59 -10.22
C GLU A 370 34.01 -10.78 -11.17
N LEU A 371 34.23 -11.54 -12.23
CA LEU A 371 33.21 -11.99 -13.18
C LEU A 371 32.93 -13.48 -12.93
N SER A 372 31.70 -13.80 -12.55
CA SER A 372 31.24 -15.18 -12.41
C SER A 372 30.03 -15.46 -13.31
N ILE A 373 29.92 -16.67 -13.84
CA ILE A 373 28.71 -17.15 -14.53
C ILE A 373 28.14 -18.31 -13.74
N TYR A 374 26.84 -18.28 -13.47
CA TYR A 374 26.09 -19.33 -12.78
C TYR A 374 25.07 -19.97 -13.70
N ASN A 375 24.86 -21.28 -13.55
CA ASN A 375 23.71 -21.94 -14.17
C ASN A 375 22.41 -21.67 -13.36
N VAL A 376 21.28 -22.16 -13.85
CA VAL A 376 19.96 -21.97 -13.19
C VAL A 376 19.84 -22.64 -11.82
N LEU A 377 20.73 -23.58 -11.48
CA LEU A 377 20.79 -24.23 -10.17
C LEU A 377 21.67 -23.45 -9.18
N GLY A 378 22.29 -22.34 -9.61
CA GLY A 378 23.19 -21.53 -8.78
C GLY A 378 24.63 -22.07 -8.71
N GLU A 379 24.99 -23.03 -9.57
CA GLU A 379 26.37 -23.56 -9.61
C GLU A 379 27.26 -22.66 -10.48
N PRO A 380 28.47 -22.28 -10.03
CA PRO A 380 29.39 -21.48 -10.82
C PRO A 380 29.96 -22.31 -11.97
N VAL A 381 29.72 -21.86 -13.21
CA VAL A 381 30.26 -22.46 -14.44
C VAL A 381 31.45 -21.68 -15.02
N MET A 382 31.70 -20.47 -14.51
CA MET A 382 32.88 -19.66 -14.82
C MET A 382 33.15 -18.70 -13.66
N ASN A 383 34.42 -18.44 -13.36
CA ASN A 383 34.84 -17.37 -12.46
C ASN A 383 36.21 -16.81 -12.89
N GLU A 384 36.35 -15.49 -12.94
CA GLU A 384 37.57 -14.81 -13.38
C GLU A 384 37.70 -13.41 -12.76
N SER A 385 38.91 -13.05 -12.33
CA SER A 385 39.27 -11.69 -11.95
C SER A 385 39.67 -10.86 -13.18
N ILE A 386 39.07 -9.69 -13.36
CA ILE A 386 39.28 -8.80 -14.49
C ILE A 386 39.79 -7.45 -14.01
N HIS A 387 40.91 -7.01 -14.58
CA HIS A 387 41.43 -5.67 -14.36
C HIS A 387 40.59 -4.65 -15.11
N LEU A 388 40.14 -3.62 -14.40
CA LEU A 388 39.43 -2.48 -14.95
C LEU A 388 40.35 -1.28 -15.00
N ASN A 389 40.30 -0.57 -16.13
CA ASN A 389 40.85 0.77 -16.26
C ASN A 389 39.80 1.80 -15.86
N ARG A 390 40.26 3.01 -15.50
CA ARG A 390 39.38 4.16 -15.40
C ARG A 390 38.86 4.53 -16.79
N GLY A 391 37.57 4.74 -16.95
CA GLY A 391 36.90 5.01 -18.23
C GLY A 391 36.24 3.79 -18.85
N GLU A 392 36.03 3.80 -20.17
CA GLU A 392 35.37 2.71 -20.87
C GLU A 392 36.24 1.43 -20.88
N ASN A 393 35.62 0.30 -20.56
CA ASN A 393 36.22 -1.03 -20.64
C ASN A 393 35.35 -1.92 -21.54
N HIS A 394 36.02 -2.69 -22.40
CA HIS A 394 35.40 -3.71 -23.25
C HIS A 394 35.99 -5.08 -22.90
N ILE A 395 35.14 -5.97 -22.40
CA ILE A 395 35.51 -7.29 -21.90
C ILE A 395 34.84 -8.32 -22.81
N VAL A 396 35.66 -9.16 -23.44
CA VAL A 396 35.18 -10.29 -24.24
C VAL A 396 35.72 -11.58 -23.65
N ARG A 397 34.83 -12.55 -23.39
CA ARG A 397 35.19 -13.88 -22.85
C ARG A 397 34.53 -15.01 -23.63
N SER A 398 35.30 -16.05 -23.92
CA SER A 398 34.75 -17.23 -24.60
C SER A 398 33.83 -18.00 -23.65
N ILE A 399 32.60 -18.20 -24.09
CA ILE A 399 31.58 -19.03 -23.43
C ILE A 399 31.18 -20.20 -24.34
N GLN A 400 32.01 -20.55 -25.32
CA GLN A 400 31.73 -21.60 -26.30
C GLN A 400 31.46 -22.98 -25.64
N ASN A 401 32.06 -23.24 -24.48
CA ASN A 401 31.89 -24.48 -23.73
C ASN A 401 30.57 -24.54 -22.94
N LEU A 402 29.83 -23.42 -22.83
CA LEU A 402 28.51 -23.41 -22.21
C LEU A 402 27.48 -23.98 -23.18
N LYS A 403 26.65 -24.91 -22.71
CA LYS A 403 25.52 -25.43 -23.47
C LYS A 403 24.48 -24.31 -23.71
N PRO A 404 23.74 -24.32 -24.82
CA PRO A 404 22.60 -23.41 -25.00
C PRO A 404 21.64 -23.47 -23.81
N GLY A 405 21.20 -22.31 -23.32
CA GLY A 405 20.42 -22.21 -22.10
C GLY A 405 20.51 -20.85 -21.41
N MET A 406 19.90 -20.77 -20.22
CA MET A 406 19.89 -19.57 -19.39
C MET A 406 20.99 -19.64 -18.33
N TYR A 407 21.68 -18.53 -18.14
CA TYR A 407 22.74 -18.35 -17.14
C TYR A 407 22.60 -16.98 -16.46
N PHE A 408 23.27 -16.82 -15.33
CA PHE A 408 23.37 -15.56 -14.60
C PHE A 408 24.83 -15.10 -14.55
N VAL A 409 25.11 -13.92 -15.11
CA VAL A 409 26.40 -13.27 -15.05
C VAL A 409 26.42 -12.36 -13.83
N ARG A 410 27.26 -12.68 -12.87
CA ARG A 410 27.52 -11.86 -11.69
C ARG A 410 28.82 -11.10 -11.89
N ILE A 411 28.79 -9.81 -11.62
CA ILE A 411 29.98 -8.98 -11.55
C ILE A 411 30.05 -8.37 -10.15
N SER A 412 31.19 -8.44 -9.48
CA SER A 412 31.38 -7.82 -8.16
C SER A 412 32.70 -7.08 -8.06
N ASP A 413 32.73 -6.01 -7.25
CA ASP A 413 33.96 -5.27 -6.94
C ASP A 413 34.62 -5.73 -5.63
N LYS A 414 35.79 -5.16 -5.32
CA LYS A 414 36.53 -5.42 -4.07
C LYS A 414 35.76 -5.04 -2.79
N ASN A 415 34.74 -4.21 -2.90
CA ASN A 415 33.90 -3.77 -1.78
C ASN A 415 32.66 -4.66 -1.60
N SER A 416 32.59 -5.80 -2.31
CA SER A 416 31.44 -6.72 -2.32
C SER A 416 30.15 -6.10 -2.87
N ASN A 417 30.22 -4.96 -3.57
CA ASN A 417 29.08 -4.53 -4.37
C ASN A 417 28.95 -5.52 -5.52
N MET A 418 27.72 -5.95 -5.82
CA MET A 418 27.47 -6.92 -6.89
C MET A 418 26.32 -6.52 -7.80
N LEU A 419 26.48 -6.88 -9.07
CA LEU A 419 25.49 -6.74 -10.13
C LEU A 419 25.26 -8.11 -10.75
N VAL A 420 23.99 -8.48 -10.98
CA VAL A 420 23.63 -9.71 -11.68
C VAL A 420 22.86 -9.38 -12.96
N ARG A 421 23.19 -10.06 -14.05
CA ARG A 421 22.53 -9.95 -15.36
C ARG A 421 22.21 -11.33 -15.89
N LYS A 422 21.04 -11.47 -16.52
CA LYS A 422 20.66 -12.69 -17.23
C LYS A 422 21.42 -12.79 -18.55
N LEU A 423 21.86 -14.00 -18.91
CA LEU A 423 22.49 -14.35 -20.18
C LEU A 423 21.73 -15.51 -20.84
N LEU A 424 21.34 -15.34 -22.09
CA LEU A 424 20.77 -16.37 -22.94
C LEU A 424 21.84 -16.83 -23.94
N LYS A 425 22.31 -18.07 -23.78
CA LYS A 425 23.24 -18.73 -24.70
C LYS A 425 22.45 -19.48 -25.76
N TYR A 426 22.73 -19.22 -27.04
CA TYR A 426 22.15 -19.96 -28.17
C TYR A 426 23.17 -20.77 -28.95
#